data_AF-T1HY25-F1
#
_entry.id   AF-T1HY25-F1
#
_cell.length_a   1.000
_cell.length_b   1.000
_cell.length_c   1.000
_cell.angle_alpha   90.00
_cell.angle_beta   90.00
_cell.angle_gamma   90.00
#
_symmetry.space_group_name_H-M   'P 1'
#
loop_
_entity.id
_entity.type
_entity.pdbx_description
1 polymer ?
#
loop_
_entity_poly.entity_id
_entity_poly.type
_entity_poly.pdbx_seq_one_letter_code
_entity_poly.pdbx_strand_id
1 'polypeptide(L)' 'MFDITFFFFVIVILLAIIQGLIIDAFGELRDQLESVKEDMESNCFICGIGKDYFDKVPHGFDTHVQQEHNLANYM' A
#
# COMPACT_ATOMS: atom_id res chain seq x y z
N MET A 1 45.05 -13.26 -0.01
CA MET A 1 44.38 -12.44 -1.05
C MET A 1 43.09 -13.10 -1.51
N PHE A 2 43.12 -14.35 -1.99
CA PHE A 2 41.92 -15.09 -2.42
C PHE A 2 40.79 -15.07 -1.38
N ASP A 3 41.08 -15.34 -0.10
CA ASP A 3 40.06 -15.39 0.95
C ASP A 3 39.38 -14.04 1.21
N ILE A 4 40.15 -12.94 1.16
CA ILE A 4 39.64 -11.58 1.37
C ILE A 4 38.74 -11.17 0.19
N THR A 5 39.17 -11.47 -1.03
CA THR A 5 38.38 -11.18 -2.24
C THR A 5 37.10 -12.02 -2.26
N PHE A 6 37.18 -13.31 -1.93
CA PHE A 6 36.02 -14.18 -1.85
C PHE A 6 35.01 -13.70 -0.80
N PHE A 7 35.48 -13.33 0.39
CA PHE A 7 34.62 -12.81 1.45
C PHE A 7 33.87 -11.54 1.03
N PHE A 8 34.56 -10.56 0.45
CA PHE A 8 33.90 -9.33 0.02
C PHE A 8 32.93 -9.54 -1.14
N PHE A 9 33.36 -10.20 -2.22
CA PHE A 9 32.53 -10.31 -3.42
C PHE A 9 31.41 -11.34 -3.30
N VAL A 10 31.67 -12.47 -2.64
CA VAL A 10 30.69 -13.56 -2.58
C VAL A 10 29.82 -13.47 -1.34
N ILE A 11 30.36 -13.13 -0.17
CA ILE A 11 29.55 -13.08 1.05
C ILE A 11 28.89 -11.72 1.18
N VAL A 12 29.67 -10.64 1.21
CA VAL A 12 29.12 -9.30 1.50
C VAL A 12 28.19 -8.83 0.38
N ILE A 13 28.65 -8.82 -0.88
CA ILE A 13 27.85 -8.30 -1.98
C ILE A 13 26.64 -9.18 -2.27
N LEU A 14 26.80 -10.50 -2.36
CA LEU A 14 25.68 -11.40 -2.71
C LEU A 14 24.59 -11.40 -1.62
N LEU A 15 24.96 -11.45 -0.35
CA LEU A 15 23.99 -11.36 0.74
C LEU A 15 23.31 -9.98 0.79
N ALA A 16 24.04 -8.90 0.51
CA ALA A 16 23.46 -7.57 0.43
C ALA A 16 22.44 -7.46 -0.73
N ILE A 17 22.74 -8.06 -1.88
CA ILE A 17 21.80 -8.10 -3.02
C ILE A 17 20.54 -8.89 -2.64
N ILE A 18 20.68 -10.08 -2.05
CA ILE A 18 19.51 -10.88 -1.64
C ILE A 18 18.65 -10.11 -0.64
N GLN A 19 19.26 -9.51 0.38
CA GLN A 19 18.53 -8.70 1.35
C GLN A 19 17.88 -7.48 0.70
N GLY A 20 18.57 -6.83 -0.24
CA GLY A 20 18.04 -5.72 -1.02
C GLY A 20 16.79 -6.09 -1.80
N LEU A 21 16.79 -7.23 -2.51
CA LEU A 21 15.63 -7.73 -3.25
C LEU A 21 14.43 -8.00 -2.34
N ILE A 22 14.67 -8.56 -1.15
CA ILE A 22 13.59 -8.81 -0.18
C ILE A 22 13.00 -7.48 0.34
N ILE A 23 13.84 -6.51 0.68
CA ILE A 23 13.40 -5.19 1.15
C ILE A 23 12.61 -4.47 0.06
N ASP A 24 13.07 -4.52 -1.19
CA ASP A 24 12.41 -3.92 -2.34
C ASP A 24 11.00 -4.51 -2.55
N ALA A 25 10.89 -5.85 -2.54
CA ALA A 25 9.60 -6.53 -2.67
C ALA A 25 8.62 -6.18 -1.53
N PHE A 26 9.10 -6.04 -0.28
CA PHE A 26 8.27 -5.60 0.83
C PHE A 26 7.90 -4.11 0.72
N GLY A 27 8.80 -3.28 0.19
CA GLY A 27 8.52 -1.88 -0.14
C GLY A 27 7.40 -1.75 -1.15
N GLU A 28 7.49 -2.49 -2.26
CA GLU A 28 6.46 -2.49 -3.31
C GLU A 28 5.10 -2.98 -2.77
N LEU A 29 5.08 -4.06 -1.99
CA LEU A 29 3.84 -4.55 -1.38
C LEU A 29 3.21 -3.48 -0.47
N ARG A 30 4.04 -2.74 0.26
CA ARG A 30 3.57 -1.65 1.13
C ARG A 30 2.99 -0.51 0.30
N ASP A 31 3.67 -0.09 -0.77
CA ASP A 31 3.20 0.99 -1.64
C ASP A 31 1.86 0.64 -2.29
N GLN A 32 1.67 -0.63 -2.70
CA GLN A 32 0.39 -1.13 -3.20
C GLN A 32 -0.71 -1.03 -2.13
N LEU A 33 -0.43 -1.40 -0.89
CA LEU A 33 -1.39 -1.29 0.21
C LEU A 33 -1.73 0.16 0.56
N GLU A 34 -0.75 1.06 0.56
CA GLU A 34 -0.96 2.49 0.80
C GLU A 34 -1.80 3.11 -0.32
N SER A 35 -1.52 2.79 -1.59
CA SER A 35 -2.33 3.21 -2.74
C SER A 35 -3.80 2.77 -2.62
N VAL A 36 -4.05 1.49 -2.34
CA VAL A 36 -5.42 0.98 -2.16
C VAL A 36 -6.13 1.69 -1.00
N LYS A 37 -5.42 1.97 0.09
CA LYS A 37 -5.98 2.71 1.22
C LYS A 37 -6.37 4.14 0.83
N GLU A 38 -5.50 4.85 0.12
CA GLU A 38 -5.78 6.21 -0.37
C GLU A 38 -6.96 6.24 -1.34
N ASP A 39 -7.08 5.23 -2.21
CA ASP A 39 -8.22 5.08 -3.11
C ASP A 39 -9.54 4.88 -2.34
N MET A 40 -9.53 4.07 -1.27
CA MET A 40 -10.70 3.85 -0.42
C MET A 40 -11.09 5.08 0.42
N GLU A 41 -10.13 5.95 0.75
CA GLU A 41 -10.38 7.20 1.48
C GLU A 41 -10.84 8.34 0.55
N SER A 42 -10.52 8.27 -0.74
CA SER A 42 -10.86 9.29 -1.73
C SER A 42 -12.12 8.98 -2.53
N ASN A 43 -12.46 7.70 -2.72
CA ASN A 43 -13.62 7.28 -3.50
C ASN A 43 -14.43 6.21 -2.77
N CYS A 44 -15.75 6.24 -2.90
CA CYS A 44 -16.59 5.17 -2.36
C CYS A 44 -16.44 3.90 -3.21
N PHE A 45 -16.07 2.78 -2.59
CA PHE A 45 -15.85 1.50 -3.28
C PHE A 45 -17.09 0.97 -4.02
N ILE A 46 -18.31 1.24 -3.53
CA ILE A 46 -19.55 0.68 -4.10
C ILE A 46 -20.05 1.50 -5.29
N CYS A 47 -20.08 2.83 -5.18
CA CYS A 47 -20.65 3.71 -6.21
C CYS A 47 -19.59 4.42 -7.07
N GLY A 48 -18.32 4.38 -6.67
CA GLY A 48 -17.20 5.04 -7.37
C GLY A 48 -17.23 6.58 -7.31
N ILE A 49 -18.10 7.17 -6.50
CA ILE A 49 -18.20 8.63 -6.37
C ILE A 49 -17.10 9.12 -5.42
N GLY A 50 -16.38 10.16 -5.86
CA GLY A 50 -15.31 10.81 -5.11
C GLY A 50 -15.81 11.56 -3.88
N LYS A 51 -14.95 11.64 -2.86
CA LYS A 51 -15.18 12.31 -1.59
C LYS A 51 -15.53 13.79 -1.76
N ASP A 52 -14.95 14.45 -2.76
CA ASP A 52 -15.22 15.83 -3.16
C ASP A 52 -16.71 16.11 -3.47
N TYR A 53 -17.46 15.11 -3.92
CA TYR A 53 -18.90 15.23 -4.12
C TYR A 53 -19.66 15.34 -2.78
N PHE A 54 -19.24 14.56 -1.77
CA PHE A 54 -19.91 14.42 -0.48
C PHE A 54 -19.44 15.44 0.55
N ASP A 55 -18.22 15.97 0.43
CA ASP A 55 -17.63 16.97 1.33
C ASP A 55 -18.33 18.35 1.27
N LYS A 56 -19.33 18.52 0.39
CA LYS A 56 -20.27 19.65 0.43
C LYS A 56 -21.09 19.69 1.72
N VAL A 57 -21.23 18.54 2.39
CA VAL A 57 -21.88 18.38 3.69
C VAL A 57 -20.80 17.97 4.71
N PRO A 58 -20.75 18.57 5.91
CA PRO A 58 -19.81 18.15 6.95
C PRO A 58 -19.95 16.65 7.26
N HIS A 59 -18.86 15.90 7.20
CA HIS A 59 -18.83 14.44 7.39
C HIS A 59 -19.74 13.65 6.42
N GLY A 60 -20.02 14.20 5.24
CA GLY A 60 -20.87 13.57 4.23
C GLY A 60 -20.32 12.24 3.73
N PHE A 61 -19.02 12.18 3.44
CA PHE A 61 -18.38 10.95 2.94
C PHE A 61 -18.36 9.83 4.00
N ASP A 62 -18.03 10.15 5.24
CA ASP A 62 -18.05 9.18 6.35
C ASP A 62 -19.45 8.60 6.55
N THR A 63 -20.48 9.45 6.51
CA THR A 63 -21.88 9.01 6.63
C THR A 63 -22.28 8.11 5.46
N HIS A 64 -21.89 8.48 4.23
CA HIS A 64 -22.17 7.70 3.03
C HIS A 64 -21.56 6.30 3.11
N VAL A 65 -20.27 6.18 3.44
CA VAL A 65 -19.59 4.87 3.52
C VAL A 65 -20.06 4.05 4.74
N GLN A 66 -20.47 4.67 5.85
CA GLN A 66 -20.89 3.91 7.04
C GLN A 66 -22.36 3.50 7.05
N GLN A 67 -23.25 4.29 6.43
CA GLN A 67 -24.70 4.07 6.51
C GLN A 67 -25.33 3.69 5.16
N GLU A 68 -24.96 4.36 4.07
CA GLU A 68 -25.55 4.10 2.76
C GLU A 68 -24.84 2.93 2.07
N HIS A 69 -23.51 2.96 2.03
CA HIS A 69 -22.64 2.02 1.31
C HIS A 69 -21.63 1.35 2.24
N ASN A 70 -22.14 0.83 3.36
CA ASN A 70 -21.34 0.04 4.28
C ASN A 70 -20.91 -1.29 3.64
N LEU A 71 -19.62 -1.49 3.47
CA LEU A 71 -19.05 -2.71 2.89
C LEU A 71 -19.55 -4.00 3.57
N ALA A 72 -19.73 -4.00 4.89
CA ALA A 72 -20.16 -5.19 5.64
C ALA A 72 -21.59 -5.63 5.28
N ASN A 73 -22.42 -4.72 4.77
CA ASN A 73 -23.77 -5.07 4.31
C ASN A 73 -23.78 -5.78 2.94
N TYR A 74 -22.64 -5.76 2.24
CA TYR A 74 -22.47 -6.37 0.91
C TYR A 74 -21.58 -7.63 0.95
N MET A 75 -21.17 -8.05 2.15
CA MET A 75 -20.40 -9.28 2.41
C MET A 75 -21.30 -10.34 3.02
#